data_AF-A0A2T7U4C4-F1
#
_entry.id   AF-A0A2T7U4C4-F1
#
_cell.length_a   1.000
_cell.length_b   1.000
_cell.length_c   1.000
_cell.angle_alpha   90.00
_cell.angle_beta   90.00
_cell.angle_gamma   90.00
#
_symmetry.space_group_name_H-M   'P 1'
#
loop_
_entity.id
_entity.type
_entity.pdbx_description
1 polymer ?
#
loop_
_entity_poly.entity_id
_entity_poly.type
_entity_poly.pdbx_seq_one_letter_code
_entity_poly.pdbx_strand_id
1 'polypeptide(L)' 'ITDLGVFSIDKKGGSGMTLIELADGVTVDEIRAKTQAEFKVALNGKQAA' A
#
# COMPACT_ATOMS: atom_id res chain seq x y z
N ILE A 1 -4.36 11.47 -5.84
CA ILE A 1 -3.75 10.89 -4.63
C ILE A 1 -4.91 10.60 -3.70
N THR A 2 -5.18 9.33 -3.44
CA THR A 2 -6.25 8.94 -2.50
C THR A 2 -5.75 9.20 -1.08
N ASP A 3 -6.64 9.59 -0.18
CA ASP A 3 -6.38 9.93 1.23
C ASP A 3 -5.85 8.75 2.09
N LEU A 4 -5.51 7.62 1.45
CA LEU A 4 -5.25 6.34 2.10
C LEU A 4 -3.75 5.99 2.21
N GLY A 5 -2.93 6.42 1.25
CA GLY A 5 -1.51 6.06 1.23
C GLY A 5 -0.86 6.19 -0.14
N VAL A 6 0.45 5.97 -0.19
CA VAL A 6 1.26 6.07 -1.41
C VAL A 6 1.54 4.67 -1.96
N PHE A 7 1.15 4.48 -3.23
CA PHE A 7 1.41 3.26 -3.98
C PHE A 7 2.43 3.51 -5.08
N SER A 8 3.44 2.66 -5.14
CA SER A 8 4.34 2.53 -6.27
C SER A 8 3.76 1.54 -7.29
N ILE A 9 3.68 1.96 -8.56
CA ILE A 9 3.26 1.10 -9.67
C ILE A 9 4.49 0.78 -10.50
N ASP A 10 4.96 -0.46 -10.40
CA ASP A 10 6.02 -0.92 -11.29
C ASP A 10 5.42 -1.44 -12.60
N LYS A 11 5.34 -0.54 -13.59
CA LYS A 11 4.85 -0.88 -14.94
C LYS A 11 5.88 -1.61 -15.80
N LYS A 12 7.15 -1.69 -15.36
CA LYS A 12 8.25 -2.26 -16.15
C LYS A 12 8.48 -3.74 -15.88
N GLY A 13 8.21 -4.22 -14.67
CA GLY A 13 8.47 -5.60 -14.23
C GLY A 13 7.21 -6.43 -13.95
N GLY A 14 6.01 -5.87 -14.11
CA GLY A 14 4.75 -6.59 -13.86
C GLY A 14 4.47 -6.90 -12.39
N SER A 15 5.28 -6.36 -11.46
CA SER A 15 5.19 -6.62 -10.02
C SER A 15 3.90 -6.11 -9.36
N GLY A 16 3.09 -5.33 -10.08
CA GLY A 16 1.79 -4.83 -9.63
C GLY A 16 1.87 -3.60 -8.73
N MET A 17 0.81 -3.38 -7.96
CA MET A 17 0.69 -2.29 -6.98
C MET A 17 1.48 -2.62 -5.72
N THR A 18 2.32 -1.70 -5.26
CA THR A 18 3.04 -1.83 -3.99
C THR A 18 2.76 -0.63 -3.10
N LEU A 19 2.16 -0.86 -1.94
CA LEU A 19 1.98 0.13 -0.89
C LEU A 19 3.32 0.40 -0.22
N ILE A 20 3.82 1.62 -0.36
CA ILE A 20 5.13 2.05 0.18
C ILE A 20 4.99 3.02 1.36
N GLU A 21 3.81 3.62 1.54
CA GLU A 21 3.54 4.55 2.64
C GLU A 21 2.05 4.53 2.99
N LEU A 22 1.73 4.62 4.28
CA LEU A 22 0.37 4.75 4.81
C LEU A 22 0.09 6.22 5.16
N ALA A 23 -1.14 6.67 4.94
CA ALA A 23 -1.57 7.96 5.49
C ALA A 23 -1.73 7.89 7.02
N ASP A 24 -1.64 9.04 7.68
CA ASP A 24 -1.77 9.13 9.14
C ASP A 24 -3.17 8.69 9.58
N GLY A 25 -3.24 7.75 10.54
CA GLY A 25 -4.51 7.15 10.98
C GLY A 25 -5.08 6.06 10.05
N VAL A 26 -4.42 5.74 8.93
CA VAL A 26 -4.86 4.67 8.01
C VAL A 26 -4.12 3.37 8.28
N THR A 27 -4.84 2.25 8.22
CA THR A 27 -4.28 0.90 8.42
C THR A 27 -4.29 0.10 7.12
N VAL A 28 -3.40 -0.89 7.02
CA VAL A 28 -3.35 -1.81 5.86
C VAL A 28 -4.69 -2.53 5.64
N ASP A 29 -5.41 -2.86 6.72
CA ASP A 29 -6.71 -3.52 6.64
C ASP A 29 -7.76 -2.62 5.97
N GLU A 30 -7.83 -1.35 6.36
CA GLU A 30 -8.73 -0.39 5.73
C GLU A 30 -8.40 -0.18 4.24
N ILE A 31 -7.11 -0.16 3.90
CA ILE A 31 -6.68 -0.09 2.51
C ILE A 31 -7.12 -1.33 1.76
N ARG A 32 -6.98 -2.54 2.31
CA ARG A 32 -7.45 -3.78 1.68
C ARG A 32 -8.97 -3.82 1.54
N ALA A 33 -9.71 -3.28 2.50
CA ALA A 33 -11.16 -3.22 2.43
C ALA A 33 -11.65 -2.25 1.34
N LYS A 34 -10.97 -1.10 1.18
CA LYS A 34 -11.30 -0.09 0.17
C LYS A 34 -10.69 -0.38 -1.21
N THR A 35 -9.62 -1.18 -1.25
CA THR A 35 -8.87 -1.52 -2.46
C THR A 35 -9.12 -2.97 -2.81
N GLN A 36 -10.03 -3.21 -3.77
CA GLN A 36 -10.35 -4.56 -4.24
C GLN A 36 -9.24 -5.21 -5.08
N ALA A 37 -8.18 -4.48 -5.39
CA ALA A 37 -7.02 -4.98 -6.13
C ALA A 37 -5.99 -5.58 -5.17
N GLU A 38 -5.36 -6.68 -5.55
CA GLU A 38 -4.21 -7.20 -4.81
C GLU A 38 -3.01 -6.25 -4.94
N PHE A 39 -2.43 -5.91 -3.79
CA PHE A 39 -1.22 -5.10 -3.70
C PHE A 39 -0.26 -5.70 -2.68
N LYS A 40 1.03 -5.48 -2.91
CA LYS A 40 2.10 -5.83 -1.96
C LYS A 40 2.29 -4.70 -0.97
N VAL A 41 2.63 -5.03 0.28
CA VAL A 41 2.96 -4.04 1.31
C VAL A 41 4.47 -4.05 1.51
N ALA A 42 5.11 -2.93 1.22
CA ALA A 42 6.56 -2.73 1.34
C ALA A 42 6.85 -1.49 2.20
N LEU A 43 6.26 -1.45 3.40
CA LEU A 43 6.50 -0.40 4.38
C LEU A 43 7.86 -0.64 5.03
N ASN A 44 8.89 0.11 4.62
CA ASN A 44 10.30 -0.14 4.97
C ASN A 44 10.68 0.29 6.40
N GLY A 45 9.74 0.27 7.35
CA GLY A 45 10.01 0.65 8.73
C GLY A 45 8.81 0.41 9.63
N LYS A 46 8.87 -0.68 10.40
CA LYS A 46 7.96 -1.00 11.51
C LYS A 46 6.49 -1.19 11.11
N GLN A 47 6.17 -2.38 10.62
CA GLN A 47 4.94 -3.03 11.09
C GLN A 47 5.39 -4.02 12.18
N ALA A 48 5.07 -3.69 13.42
CA ALA A 48 5.68 -4.25 14.63
C ALA A 48 5.13 -5.63 15.01
N ALA A 49 6.04 -6.45 15.55
CA ALA A 49 5.86 -7.56 16.50
C ALA A 49 5.08 -8.81 16.05
#